data_AF-A0A1Z8MB25-F1
#
_entry.id   AF-A0A1Z8MB25-F1
#
_cell.length_a   1.000
_cell.length_b   1.000
_cell.length_c   1.000
_cell.angle_alpha   90.00
_cell.angle_beta   90.00
_cell.angle_gamma   90.00
#
_symmetry.space_group_name_H-M   'P 1'
#
loop_
_entity.id
_entity.type
_entity.pdbx_description
1 polymer ?
#
loop_
_entity_poly.entity_id
_entity_poly.type
_entity_poly.pdbx_seq_one_letter_code
_entity_poly.pdbx_strand_id
1 'polypeptide(L)'
;MARVGDASYHFVEDDNIYINWEHADENGWVFEDGDSLPKKLMFTETSYNTDTKTFKGKLKLLKPLADEGFNKATILLDYTMVFSPKCLRIIGGHINSYNKDNEFISKMEFDINIWSYEKKD
;
A
#
# COMPACT_ATOMS: atom_id res chain seq x y z
N MET A 1 10.62 -9.29 9.89
CA MET A 1 9.52 -8.71 10.71
C MET A 1 9.31 -7.30 10.18
N ALA A 2 8.15 -6.98 9.61
CA ALA A 2 7.81 -5.60 9.24
C ALA A 2 7.65 -4.78 10.53
N ARG A 3 8.22 -3.57 10.57
CA ARG A 3 8.16 -2.71 11.76
C ARG A 3 6.85 -1.92 11.73
N VAL A 4 6.34 -1.61 12.91
CA VAL A 4 5.25 -0.62 13.05
C VAL A 4 5.79 0.70 12.51
N GLY A 5 5.16 1.24 11.46
CA GLY A 5 5.52 2.54 10.88
C GLY A 5 6.08 2.53 9.45
N ASP A 6 6.28 1.35 8.84
CA ASP A 6 6.82 1.26 7.47
C ASP A 6 5.85 1.85 6.43
N ALA A 7 4.54 1.73 6.68
CA ALA A 7 3.51 2.36 5.88
C ALA A 7 2.33 2.80 6.74
N SER A 8 1.81 4.01 6.48
CA SER A 8 0.58 4.53 7.08
C SER A 8 -0.41 4.94 5.99
N TYR A 9 -1.65 4.49 6.13
CA TYR A 9 -2.73 4.77 5.18
C TYR A 9 -3.61 5.90 5.72
N HIS A 10 -3.84 6.94 4.91
CA HIS A 10 -4.57 8.13 5.29
C HIS A 10 -5.80 8.29 4.40
N PHE A 11 -6.97 8.30 5.03
CA PHE A 11 -8.28 8.47 4.39
C PHE A 11 -8.87 9.80 4.87
N VAL A 12 -8.53 10.90 4.19
CA VAL A 12 -8.93 12.26 4.61
C VAL A 12 -10.27 12.62 3.99
N GLU A 13 -10.34 12.59 2.66
CA GLU A 13 -11.52 12.85 1.82
C GLU A 13 -11.44 11.95 0.58
N ASP A 14 -12.52 11.83 -0.20
CA ASP A 14 -12.63 10.86 -1.31
C ASP A 14 -11.53 10.99 -2.38
N ASP A 15 -11.01 12.20 -2.59
CA ASP A 15 -9.91 12.52 -3.52
C ASP A 15 -8.54 12.73 -2.84
N ASN A 16 -8.49 12.60 -1.51
CA ASN A 16 -7.29 12.79 -0.71
C ASN A 16 -6.98 11.55 0.14
N ILE A 17 -6.69 10.46 -0.57
CA ILE A 17 -6.30 9.18 0.01
C ILE A 17 -4.86 8.89 -0.38
N TYR A 18 -4.01 8.67 0.62
CA TYR A 18 -2.57 8.50 0.38
C TYR A 18 -1.94 7.51 1.35
N ILE A 19 -0.77 7.02 0.94
CA ILE A 19 0.15 6.28 1.81
C ILE A 19 1.31 7.20 2.18
N ASN A 20 1.77 7.11 3.43
CA ASN A 20 3.06 7.65 3.84
C ASN A 20 3.99 6.50 4.24
N TRP A 21 5.16 6.48 3.62
CA TRP A 21 6.29 5.58 3.73
C TRP A 21 7.46 6.31 4.38
N GLU A 22 7.27 6.79 5.61
CA GLU A 22 8.22 7.67 6.29
C GLU A 22 9.60 7.02 6.47
N HIS A 23 9.64 5.68 6.62
CA HIS A 23 10.83 4.86 6.88
C HIS A 23 11.07 3.77 5.82
N ALA A 24 10.53 3.90 4.61
CA ALA A 24 10.70 2.85 3.58
C ALA A 24 12.17 2.72 3.11
N ASP A 25 12.91 3.81 3.07
CA ASP A 25 14.34 3.85 2.78
C ASP A 25 15.18 3.11 3.84
N GLU A 26 14.82 3.22 5.11
CA GLU A 26 15.45 2.46 6.21
C GLU A 26 15.27 0.94 6.06
N ASN A 27 14.25 0.51 5.31
CA ASN A 27 13.99 -0.89 5.00
C ASN A 27 14.62 -1.34 3.67
N GLY A 28 15.43 -0.50 3.03
CA GLY A 28 16.09 -0.81 1.75
C GLY A 28 15.17 -0.72 0.54
N TRP A 29 13.99 -0.10 0.68
CA TRP A 29 13.08 0.07 -0.44
C TRP A 29 13.61 1.21 -1.30
N VAL A 30 14.08 0.88 -2.50
CA VAL A 30 14.60 1.81 -3.50
C VAL A 30 14.11 1.41 -4.90
N PHE A 31 14.17 2.34 -5.84
CA PHE A 31 13.99 2.04 -7.25
C PHE A 31 15.20 1.29 -7.82
N GLU A 32 15.04 0.68 -9.00
CA GLU A 32 16.12 -0.09 -9.67
C GLU A 32 17.41 0.72 -9.91
N ASP A 33 17.34 2.04 -9.99
CA ASP A 33 18.49 2.95 -10.12
C ASP A 33 19.09 3.39 -8.77
N GLY A 34 18.54 2.91 -7.65
CA GLY A 34 18.98 3.23 -6.30
C GLY A 34 18.33 4.47 -5.69
N ASP A 35 17.45 5.16 -6.43
CA ASP A 35 16.72 6.31 -5.90
C ASP A 35 15.75 5.88 -4.78
N SER A 36 15.64 6.69 -3.73
CA SER A 36 14.67 6.47 -2.65
C SER A 36 13.22 6.61 -3.17
N LEU A 37 12.29 5.85 -2.58
CA LEU A 37 10.88 6.02 -2.88
C LEU A 37 10.38 7.37 -2.33
N PRO A 38 9.40 8.00 -2.99
CA PRO A 38 8.71 9.15 -2.41
C PRO A 38 8.05 8.75 -1.09
N LYS A 39 8.22 9.58 -0.06
CA LYS A 39 7.59 9.35 1.25
C LYS A 39 6.07 9.30 1.15
N LYS A 40 5.46 10.19 0.36
CA LYS A 40 4.02 10.26 0.18
C LYS A 40 3.64 9.89 -1.25
N LEU A 41 2.68 8.97 -1.39
CA LEU A 41 2.07 8.63 -2.68
C LEU A 41 0.55 8.63 -2.58
N MET A 42 -0.08 9.23 -3.58
CA MET A 42 -1.53 9.29 -3.67
C MET A 42 -2.08 7.99 -4.25
N PHE A 43 -3.21 7.53 -3.73
CA PHE A 43 -4.01 6.50 -4.38
C PHE A 43 -4.79 7.09 -5.54
N THR A 44 -4.97 6.29 -6.58
CA THR A 44 -5.81 6.58 -7.75
C THR A 44 -6.85 5.48 -7.92
N GLU A 45 -7.87 5.72 -8.75
CA GLU A 45 -8.95 4.74 -8.99
C GLU A 45 -9.58 4.23 -7.68
N THR A 46 -9.80 5.16 -6.74
CA THR A 46 -10.27 4.85 -5.41
C THR A 46 -11.77 4.54 -5.41
N SER A 47 -12.19 3.60 -4.55
CA SER A 47 -13.59 3.36 -4.25
C SER A 47 -13.74 2.77 -2.85
N TYR A 48 -14.86 3.06 -2.21
CA TYR A 48 -15.21 2.48 -0.92
C TYR A 48 -16.61 1.88 -0.93
N ASN A 49 -16.73 0.60 -0.59
CA ASN A 49 -18.01 -0.07 -0.40
C ASN A 49 -18.38 -0.05 1.09
N THR A 50 -19.45 0.65 1.43
CA THR A 50 -19.93 0.83 2.81
C THR A 50 -20.51 -0.43 3.43
N ASP A 51 -21.06 -1.34 2.63
CA ASP A 51 -21.71 -2.56 3.10
C ASP A 51 -20.67 -3.61 3.48
N THR A 52 -19.63 -3.74 2.65
CA THR A 52 -18.54 -4.70 2.88
C THR A 52 -17.34 -4.07 3.59
N LYS A 53 -17.42 -2.78 3.94
CA LYS A 53 -16.32 -1.98 4.53
C LYS A 53 -15.00 -2.14 3.77
N THR A 54 -15.08 -2.16 2.44
CA THR A 54 -13.95 -2.48 1.57
C THR A 54 -13.49 -1.25 0.80
N PHE A 55 -12.24 -0.85 0.98
CA PHE A 55 -11.55 0.11 0.13
C PHE A 55 -10.84 -0.60 -1.02
N LYS A 56 -10.86 0.02 -2.19
CA LYS A 56 -9.98 -0.32 -3.31
C LYS A 56 -9.28 0.93 -3.80
N GLY A 57 -8.03 0.78 -4.21
CA GLY A 57 -7.26 1.86 -4.80
C GLY A 57 -5.95 1.36 -5.36
N LYS A 58 -5.40 2.12 -6.31
CA LYS A 58 -4.13 1.80 -6.97
C LYS A 58 -3.07 2.80 -6.58
N LEU A 59 -1.83 2.31 -6.50
CA LEU A 59 -0.66 3.13 -6.29
C LEU A 59 0.33 2.85 -7.41
N LYS A 60 0.56 3.85 -8.25
CA LYS A 60 1.53 3.79 -9.34
C LYS A 60 2.85 4.40 -8.89
N LEU A 61 3.91 3.62 -9.05
CA LEU A 61 5.27 4.05 -8.76
C LEU A 61 5.84 4.81 -9.96
N LEU A 62 6.79 5.70 -9.68
CA LEU A 62 7.48 6.48 -10.71
C LEU A 62 8.42 5.60 -11.55
N LYS A 63 9.01 4.59 -10.91
CA LYS A 63 9.97 3.65 -11.49
C LYS A 63 9.75 2.26 -10.85
N PRO A 64 10.26 1.17 -11.47
CA PRO A 64 10.18 -0.15 -10.86
C PRO A 64 11.04 -0.26 -9.59
N LEU A 65 10.61 -1.10 -8.65
CA LEU A 65 11.35 -1.38 -7.40
C LEU A 65 12.54 -2.32 -7.63
N ALA A 66 13.61 -2.10 -6.88
CA ALA A 66 14.75 -3.00 -6.76
C ALA A 66 14.39 -4.27 -5.94
N ASP A 67 15.24 -5.30 -6.06
CA ASP A 67 15.05 -6.64 -5.44
C ASP A 67 14.86 -6.60 -3.91
N GLU A 68 15.38 -5.59 -3.21
CA GLU A 68 15.44 -5.58 -1.74
C GLU A 68 14.20 -5.03 -1.04
N GLY A 69 13.25 -4.41 -1.76
CA GLY A 69 12.12 -3.76 -1.12
C GLY A 69 10.83 -4.56 -1.10
N PHE A 70 10.23 -4.70 -2.29
CA PHE A 70 8.95 -5.35 -2.54
C PHE A 70 9.05 -5.90 -3.96
N ASN A 71 8.68 -7.17 -4.17
CA ASN A 71 8.84 -7.96 -5.42
C ASN A 71 9.37 -7.19 -6.63
N LYS A 72 10.59 -7.52 -7.06
CA LYS A 72 11.32 -6.86 -8.16
C LYS A 72 10.45 -6.48 -9.35
N ALA A 73 10.75 -5.33 -9.96
CA ALA A 73 10.10 -4.81 -11.16
C ALA A 73 8.63 -4.37 -10.97
N THR A 74 8.12 -4.37 -9.73
CA THR A 74 6.81 -3.80 -9.42
C THR A 74 6.79 -2.31 -9.74
N ILE A 75 5.78 -1.86 -10.49
CA ILE A 75 5.50 -0.44 -10.74
C ILE A 75 4.06 -0.05 -10.41
N LEU A 76 3.20 -1.02 -10.16
CA LEU A 76 1.81 -0.81 -9.79
C LEU A 76 1.43 -1.75 -8.64
N LEU A 77 0.83 -1.16 -7.60
CA LEU A 77 0.22 -1.88 -6.49
C LEU A 77 -1.30 -1.65 -6.54
N ASP A 78 -2.08 -2.72 -6.62
CA ASP A 78 -3.53 -2.71 -6.58
C ASP A 78 -4.03 -3.23 -5.23
N TYR A 79 -4.59 -2.33 -4.44
CA TYR A 79 -5.00 -2.60 -3.07
C TYR A 79 -6.48 -2.94 -2.99
N THR A 80 -6.79 -3.97 -2.21
CA THR A 80 -8.10 -4.22 -1.62
C THR A 80 -7.93 -4.32 -0.11
N MET A 81 -8.53 -3.41 0.65
CA MET A 81 -8.47 -3.39 2.11
C MET A 81 -9.86 -3.59 2.70
N VAL A 82 -10.04 -4.61 3.54
CA VAL A 82 -11.28 -4.83 4.27
C VAL A 82 -11.12 -4.34 5.70
N PHE A 83 -11.95 -3.39 6.11
CA PHE A 83 -11.93 -2.84 7.44
C PHE A 83 -12.91 -3.56 8.37
N SER A 84 -12.60 -3.55 9.66
CA SER A 84 -13.55 -3.95 10.71
C SER A 84 -14.85 -3.13 10.62
N PRO A 85 -15.98 -3.61 11.19
CA PRO A 85 -17.27 -2.92 11.09
C PRO A 85 -17.28 -1.45 11.52
N LYS A 86 -16.40 -1.08 12.47
CA LYS A 86 -16.24 0.30 12.97
C LYS A 86 -15.07 1.06 12.32
N CYS A 87 -14.44 0.49 11.29
CA CYS A 87 -13.28 1.05 10.59
C CYS A 87 -12.08 1.38 11.50
N LEU A 88 -11.88 0.59 12.57
CA LEU A 88 -10.80 0.81 13.54
C LEU A 88 -9.52 0.05 13.21
N ARG A 89 -9.58 -0.89 12.25
CA ARG A 89 -8.44 -1.69 11.79
C ARG A 89 -8.75 -2.39 10.46
N ILE A 90 -7.71 -2.71 9.70
CA ILE A 90 -7.79 -3.62 8.55
C ILE A 90 -7.89 -5.05 9.09
N ILE A 91 -8.85 -5.81 8.60
CA ILE A 91 -9.12 -7.21 9.02
C ILE A 91 -8.95 -8.22 7.88
N GLY A 92 -8.55 -7.76 6.70
CA GLY A 92 -8.27 -8.60 5.55
C GLY A 92 -8.13 -7.79 4.26
N GLY A 93 -8.09 -8.52 3.14
CA GLY A 93 -7.80 -7.96 1.83
C GLY A 93 -6.39 -8.30 1.36
N HIS A 94 -5.96 -7.68 0.27
CA HIS A 94 -4.66 -7.99 -0.35
C HIS A 94 -4.10 -6.81 -1.16
N ILE A 95 -2.86 -6.97 -1.58
CA ILE A 95 -2.13 -6.12 -2.52
C ILE A 95 -1.68 -7.02 -3.67
N ASN A 96 -2.11 -6.71 -4.89
CA ASN A 96 -1.56 -7.32 -6.10
C ASN A 96 -0.50 -6.39 -6.68
N SER A 97 0.64 -6.94 -7.06
CA SER A 97 1.75 -6.20 -7.68
C SER A 97 1.84 -6.54 -9.15
N TYR A 98 2.07 -5.52 -9.97
CA TYR A 98 2.20 -5.65 -11.42
C TYR A 98 3.46 -4.95 -11.94
N ASN A 99 4.04 -5.49 -13.01
CA ASN A 99 5.15 -4.87 -13.71
C ASN A 99 4.65 -3.80 -14.71
N LYS A 100 5.59 -3.17 -15.42
CA LYS A 100 5.29 -2.11 -16.43
C LYS A 100 4.43 -2.59 -17.59
N ASP A 101 4.45 -3.89 -17.87
CA ASP A 101 3.69 -4.54 -18.93
C ASP A 101 2.31 -5.03 -18.42
N ASN A 102 1.95 -4.63 -17.19
CA ASN A 102 0.72 -4.99 -16.49
C ASN A 102 0.58 -6.51 -16.23
N GLU A 103 1.71 -7.21 -16.19
CA GLU A 103 1.77 -8.62 -15.82
C GLU A 103 1.79 -8.75 -14.30
N PHE A 104 1.01 -9.70 -13.79
CA PHE A 104 0.95 -9.99 -12.36
C PHE A 104 2.28 -10.57 -11.87
N ILE A 105 2.83 -9.98 -10.81
CA ILE A 105 4.07 -10.43 -10.17
C ILE A 105 3.76 -11.24 -8.92
N SER A 106 2.88 -10.72 -8.06
CA SER A 106 2.68 -11.28 -6.73
C SER A 106 1.38 -10.82 -6.08
N LYS A 107 0.95 -11.57 -5.08
CA LYS A 107 -0.12 -11.18 -4.17
C LYS A 107 0.37 -11.25 -2.73
N MET A 108 0.10 -10.21 -1.95
CA MET A 108 0.31 -10.17 -0.50
C MET A 108 -1.03 -9.99 0.20
N GLU A 109 -1.38 -10.89 1.10
CA GLU A 109 -2.59 -10.74 1.93
C GLU A 109 -2.30 -9.80 3.11
N PHE A 110 -3.29 -9.00 3.51
CA PHE A 110 -3.22 -8.24 4.77
C PHE A 110 -3.36 -9.21 5.95
N ASP A 111 -2.26 -9.47 6.63
CA ASP A 111 -2.25 -10.24 7.88
C ASP A 111 -2.56 -9.33 9.09
N ILE A 112 -3.66 -9.63 9.77
CA ILE A 112 -4.14 -8.92 10.96
C ILE A 112 -3.15 -8.93 12.14
N ASN A 113 -2.16 -9.82 12.11
CA ASN A 113 -1.13 -9.93 13.14
C ASN A 113 0.13 -9.11 12.84
N ILE A 114 0.24 -8.57 11.62
CA ILE A 114 1.44 -7.85 11.14
C ILE A 114 1.12 -6.37 10.85
N TRP A 115 -0.09 -6.08 10.37
CA TRP A 115 -0.48 -4.71 10.00
C TRP A 115 -1.34 -4.08 11.10
N SER A 116 -0.85 -2.98 11.68
CA SER A 116 -1.64 -2.14 12.60
C SER A 116 -2.18 -0.92 11.86
N TYR A 117 -3.45 -0.60 12.11
CA TYR A 117 -4.07 0.65 11.69
C TYR A 117 -4.62 1.31 12.94
N GLU A 118 -4.27 2.58 13.15
CA GLU A 118 -4.79 3.41 14.22
C GLU A 118 -5.49 4.61 13.57
N LYS A 119 -6.79 4.74 13.82
CA LYS A 119 -7.52 5.95 13.46
C LYS A 119 -7.09 7.04 14.46
N LYS A 120 -6.47 8.11 13.99
CA LYS A 120 -6.29 9.32 14.81
C LYS A 120 -7.61 10.09 14.86
N ASP A 121 -8.08 10.36 16.07
CA ASP A 121 -9.24 11.21 16.36
C ASP A 121 -8.94 12.70 16.10
#